data_AF-A0A940D2N0-F1
#
_entry.id   AF-A0A940D2N0-F1
#
_cell.length_a   1.000
_cell.length_b   1.000
_cell.length_c   1.000
_cell.angle_alpha   90.00
_cell.angle_beta   90.00
_cell.angle_gamma   90.00
#
_symmetry.space_group_name_H-M   'P 1'
#
loop_
_entity.id
_entity.type
_entity.pdbx_description
1 polymer ?
#
loop_
_entity_poly.entity_id
_entity_poly.type
_entity_poly.pdbx_seq_one_letter_code
_entity_poly.pdbx_strand_id
1 'polypeptide(L)'
;MRLVIDGVCMPLVVVIFHSFVDNPLRNVAVGVIFTFMVALVSLNLKVRNLERSVSFTFKNIFPHRIFSGLLVVYMVYNSVALSRAYIRWREGLAYVKAHLLGRGIEKYHEALKDLPDEGELLFHIGSAYAYFNQPEKALPFLKRARLTFNDKNIYIAEGLCYYRLGDFSRSEESLLTALRMYPRLLLPRLWLAEMYLRTGRREEAIERLKEIIDIKPKQISDDVLVIKRDAERLLKRITCEID
;
A
#
# COMPACT_ATOMS: atom_id res chain seq x y z
N MET A 1 -20.75 17.86 -39.66
CA MET A 1 -19.54 18.42 -38.99
C MET A 1 -19.77 18.69 -37.50
N ARG A 2 -20.93 19.21 -37.05
CA ARG A 2 -21.27 19.29 -35.60
C ARG A 2 -21.28 17.93 -34.88
N LEU A 3 -21.90 16.92 -35.49
CA LEU A 3 -21.97 15.54 -34.96
C LEU A 3 -20.62 14.86 -34.66
N VAL A 4 -19.54 15.22 -35.37
CA VAL A 4 -18.21 14.62 -35.16
C VAL A 4 -17.49 15.26 -33.98
N ILE A 5 -17.74 16.55 -33.74
CA ILE A 5 -17.19 17.29 -32.59
C ILE A 5 -17.90 16.82 -31.31
N ASP A 6 -19.23 16.67 -31.36
CA ASP A 6 -20.01 16.17 -30.23
C ASP A 6 -19.68 14.70 -29.89
N GLY A 7 -19.40 13.87 -30.90
CA GLY A 7 -19.04 12.47 -30.75
C GLY A 7 -17.65 12.20 -30.18
N VAL A 8 -16.71 13.15 -30.28
CA VAL A 8 -15.36 13.03 -29.70
C VAL A 8 -15.26 13.75 -28.35
N CYS A 9 -15.95 14.88 -28.18
CA CYS A 9 -15.94 15.63 -26.93
C CYS A 9 -16.61 14.87 -25.78
N MET A 10 -17.72 14.16 -26.02
CA MET A 10 -18.40 13.39 -24.97
C MET A 10 -17.56 12.25 -24.38
N PRO A 11 -16.94 11.35 -25.17
CA PRO A 11 -16.05 10.33 -24.63
C PRO A 11 -14.83 10.92 -23.93
N LEU A 12 -14.27 12.02 -24.42
CA LEU A 12 -13.12 12.68 -23.80
C LEU A 12 -13.49 13.27 -22.43
N VAL A 13 -14.65 13.92 -22.33
CA VAL A 13 -15.18 14.42 -21.06
C VAL A 13 -15.48 13.26 -20.11
N VAL A 14 -16.05 12.16 -20.61
CA VAL A 14 -16.30 10.95 -19.81
C VAL A 14 -15.00 10.32 -19.32
N VAL A 15 -13.95 10.23 -20.15
CA VAL A 15 -12.63 9.72 -19.76
C VAL A 15 -11.93 10.66 -18.78
N ILE A 16 -12.05 11.98 -18.96
CA ILE A 16 -11.54 12.97 -17.98
C ILE A 16 -12.29 12.83 -16.65
N PHE A 17 -13.62 12.68 -16.68
CA PHE A 17 -14.42 12.48 -15.48
C PHE A 17 -14.10 11.14 -14.79
N HIS A 18 -13.95 10.06 -15.55
CA HIS A 18 -13.61 8.74 -15.03
C HIS A 18 -12.16 8.66 -14.52
N SER A 19 -11.23 9.42 -15.11
CA SER A 19 -9.83 9.50 -14.65
C SER A 19 -9.63 10.41 -13.44
N PHE A 20 -10.64 11.21 -13.08
CA PHE A 20 -10.73 11.88 -11.79
C PHE A 20 -11.34 10.99 -10.70
N VAL A 21 -12.16 10.00 -11.09
CA VAL A 21 -12.87 9.09 -10.16
C VAL A 21 -12.08 7.82 -9.88
N ASP A 22 -11.45 7.24 -10.90
CA ASP A 22 -10.53 6.11 -10.75
C ASP A 22 -9.08 6.62 -10.78
N ASN A 23 -8.18 5.90 -10.12
CA ASN A 23 -6.82 6.33 -9.82
C ASN A 23 -5.71 5.95 -10.87
N PRO A 24 -5.94 5.73 -12.20
CA PRO A 24 -4.88 5.22 -13.07
C PRO A 24 -3.90 6.29 -13.56
N LEU A 25 -4.22 7.60 -13.49
CA LEU A 25 -3.28 8.67 -13.90
C LEU A 25 -2.11 8.90 -12.92
N ARG A 26 -2.15 8.32 -11.71
CA ARG A 26 -0.98 8.26 -10.82
C ARG A 26 0.14 7.40 -11.40
N ASN A 27 -0.20 6.43 -12.26
CA ASN A 27 0.81 5.64 -12.93
C ASN A 27 1.40 6.44 -14.09
N VAL A 28 2.69 6.79 -13.94
CA VAL A 28 3.45 7.61 -14.90
C VAL A 28 3.34 7.06 -16.32
N ALA A 29 3.36 5.74 -16.50
CA ALA A 29 3.25 5.12 -17.82
C ALA A 29 1.90 5.41 -18.49
N VAL A 30 0.80 5.35 -17.73
CA VAL A 30 -0.55 5.62 -18.23
C VAL A 30 -0.71 7.11 -18.57
N GLY A 31 -0.18 8.00 -17.72
CA GLY A 31 -0.16 9.44 -17.99
C GLY A 31 0.60 9.82 -19.27
N VAL A 32 1.74 9.17 -19.52
CA VAL A 32 2.54 9.39 -20.75
C VAL A 32 1.79 8.88 -21.99
N ILE A 33 1.18 7.70 -21.93
CA ILE A 33 0.41 7.16 -23.06
C ILE A 33 -0.81 8.05 -23.37
N PHE A 34 -1.51 8.51 -22.33
CA PHE A 34 -2.68 9.38 -22.46
C PHE A 34 -2.32 10.72 -23.11
N THR A 35 -1.26 11.38 -22.62
CA THR A 35 -0.80 12.67 -23.19
C THR A 35 -0.31 12.52 -24.64
N PHE A 36 0.36 11.41 -24.97
CA PHE A 36 0.76 11.10 -26.33
C PHE A 36 -0.44 10.86 -27.27
N MET A 37 -1.47 10.15 -26.81
CA MET A 37 -2.72 9.94 -27.54
C MET A 37 -3.44 11.26 -27.85
N VAL A 38 -3.57 12.14 -26.85
CA VAL A 38 -4.17 13.48 -27.04
C VAL A 38 -3.38 14.32 -28.04
N ALA A 39 -2.04 14.27 -27.99
CA ALA A 39 -1.18 14.96 -28.94
C ALA A 39 -1.35 14.44 -30.38
N LEU A 40 -1.46 13.12 -30.58
CA LEU A 40 -1.71 12.50 -31.88
C LEU A 40 -3.06 12.90 -32.48
N VAL A 41 -4.11 12.94 -31.67
CA VAL A 41 -5.44 13.41 -32.09
C VAL A 41 -5.39 14.89 -32.50
N SER A 42 -4.64 15.72 -31.76
CA SER A 42 -4.43 17.14 -32.09
C SER A 42 -3.66 17.33 -33.40
N LEU A 43 -2.69 16.46 -33.72
CA LEU A 43 -1.91 16.52 -34.96
C LEU A 43 -2.70 16.09 -36.20
N ASN A 44 -3.67 15.18 -36.05
CA ASN A 44 -4.56 14.76 -37.14
C ASN A 44 -5.65 15.79 -37.50
N LEU A 45 -5.79 16.87 -36.74
CA LEU A 45 -6.63 18.03 -37.07
C LEU A 45 -5.90 19.03 -37.97
N LYS A 46 -5.15 18.55 -38.97
CA LYS A 46 -4.70 19.40 -40.08
C LYS A 46 -5.90 19.72 -40.96
N VAL A 47 -6.45 20.92 -40.77
CA VAL A 47 -7.58 21.52 -41.50
C VAL A 47 -7.37 21.35 -43.01
N ARG A 48 -8.04 20.35 -43.59
CA ARG A 48 -8.11 20.17 -45.04
C ARG A 48 -9.30 21.01 -45.52
N ASN A 49 -8.97 22.17 -46.09
CA ASN A 49 -9.80 23.13 -46.82
C ASN A 49 -10.65 24.10 -45.97
N LEU A 50 -10.07 25.28 -45.70
CA LEU A 50 -10.80 26.51 -45.39
C LEU A 50 -10.19 27.69 -46.16
N GLU A 51 -10.31 27.67 -47.49
CA GLU A 51 -10.32 28.91 -48.28
C GLU A 51 -11.72 29.52 -48.16
N ARG A 52 -12.00 30.18 -47.03
CA ARG A 52 -12.97 31.27 -46.96
C ARG A 52 -12.67 32.09 -45.72
N SER A 53 -12.39 33.36 -45.98
CA SER A 53 -12.00 34.40 -45.05
C SER A 53 -12.94 34.52 -43.86
N VAL A 54 -12.60 33.82 -42.78
CA VAL A 54 -12.95 34.26 -41.43
C VAL A 54 -11.66 34.85 -40.88
N SER A 55 -11.60 36.17 -40.74
CA SER A 55 -10.54 36.84 -40.00
C SER A 55 -10.71 36.49 -38.51
N PHE A 56 -10.33 35.26 -38.17
CA PHE A 56 -10.26 34.79 -36.80
C PHE A 56 -9.04 35.47 -36.17
N THR A 57 -9.25 36.65 -35.59
CA THR A 57 -8.21 37.37 -34.87
C THR A 57 -7.63 36.45 -33.81
N PHE A 58 -6.37 36.06 -34.01
CA PHE A 58 -5.55 35.14 -33.20
C PHE A 58 -5.35 35.55 -31.72
N LYS A 59 -6.05 36.60 -31.24
CA LYS A 59 -5.81 37.27 -29.95
C LYS A 59 -6.15 36.41 -28.71
N ASN A 60 -6.97 35.37 -28.84
CA ASN A 60 -7.44 34.59 -27.68
C ASN A 60 -6.81 33.18 -27.52
N ILE A 61 -5.83 32.79 -28.34
CA ILE A 61 -5.14 31.48 -28.24
C ILE A 61 -3.99 31.53 -27.21
N PHE A 62 -3.44 32.72 -26.96
CA PHE A 62 -2.32 32.94 -26.04
C PHE A 62 -2.60 32.49 -24.60
N PRO A 63 -3.74 32.83 -23.95
CA PRO A 63 -4.02 32.40 -22.58
C PRO A 63 -4.18 30.86 -22.48
N HIS A 64 -4.75 30.21 -23.48
CA HIS A 64 -4.87 28.74 -23.50
C HIS A 64 -3.49 28.06 -23.61
N ARG A 65 -2.58 28.59 -24.43
CA ARG A 65 -1.22 28.04 -24.57
C ARG A 65 -0.39 28.19 -23.29
N ILE A 66 -0.51 29.33 -22.62
CA ILE A 66 0.12 29.56 -21.31
C ILE A 66 -0.46 28.60 -20.28
N PHE A 67 -1.78 28.46 -20.21
CA PHE A 67 -2.44 27.53 -19.29
C PHE A 67 -2.00 26.08 -19.53
N SER A 68 -1.97 25.62 -20.79
CA SER A 68 -1.47 24.27 -21.12
C SER A 68 0.01 24.08 -20.78
N GLY A 69 0.85 25.12 -20.94
CA GLY A 69 2.26 25.07 -20.55
C GLY A 69 2.44 24.96 -19.04
N LEU A 70 1.71 25.77 -18.27
CA LEU A 70 1.70 25.73 -16.80
C LEU A 70 1.19 24.38 -16.28
N LEU A 71 0.16 23.82 -16.92
CA LEU A 71 -0.36 22.50 -16.59
C LEU A 71 0.70 21.40 -16.80
N VAL A 72 1.43 21.43 -17.92
CA VAL A 72 2.52 20.47 -18.19
C VAL A 72 3.65 20.63 -17.16
N VAL A 73 4.05 21.86 -16.85
CA VAL A 73 5.08 22.12 -15.82
C VAL A 73 4.64 21.60 -14.45
N TYR A 74 3.37 21.82 -14.08
CA TYR A 74 2.80 21.30 -12.85
C TYR A 74 2.76 19.76 -12.84
N MET A 75 2.35 19.13 -13.93
CA MET A 75 2.34 17.66 -14.06
C MET A 75 3.76 17.08 -13.97
N VAL A 76 4.75 17.70 -14.60
CA VAL A 76 6.16 17.30 -14.52
C VAL A 76 6.72 17.51 -13.11
N TYR A 77 6.40 18.64 -12.47
CA TYR A 77 6.80 18.89 -11.09
C TYR A 77 6.26 17.82 -10.15
N ASN A 78 4.97 17.47 -10.26
CA ASN A 78 4.34 16.43 -9.46
C ASN A 78 4.90 15.04 -9.77
N SER A 79 5.17 14.70 -11.04
CA SER A 79 5.73 13.39 -11.40
C SER A 79 7.15 13.22 -10.86
N VAL A 80 7.97 14.28 -10.89
CA VAL A 80 9.30 14.29 -10.28
C VAL A 80 9.21 14.23 -8.76
N ALA A 81 8.29 14.97 -8.13
CA ALA A 81 8.06 14.92 -6.69
C ALA A 81 7.66 13.50 -6.24
N LEU A 82 6.72 12.89 -6.94
CA LEU A 82 6.28 11.52 -6.71
C LEU A 82 7.43 10.53 -6.84
N SER A 83 8.23 10.65 -7.90
CA SER A 83 9.40 9.78 -8.14
C SER A 83 10.42 9.89 -6.99
N ARG A 84 10.70 11.11 -6.51
CA ARG A 84 11.57 11.32 -5.34
C ARG A 84 11.00 10.72 -4.07
N ALA A 85 9.69 10.79 -3.87
CA ALA A 85 9.02 10.21 -2.72
C ALA A 85 9.22 8.68 -2.67
N TYR A 86 9.04 7.99 -3.79
CA TYR A 86 9.30 6.55 -3.88
C TYR A 86 10.77 6.18 -3.68
N ILE A 87 11.71 7.03 -4.13
CA ILE A 87 13.15 6.82 -3.87
C ILE A 87 13.42 6.90 -2.36
N ARG A 88 12.95 7.95 -1.69
CA ARG A 88 13.09 8.12 -0.23
C ARG A 88 12.43 6.95 0.53
N TRP A 89 11.28 6.50 0.09
CA TRP A 89 10.63 5.32 0.67
C TRP A 89 11.54 4.09 0.53
N ARG A 90 12.10 3.82 -0.66
CA ARG A 90 13.04 2.70 -0.85
C ARG A 90 14.30 2.82 0.01
N GLU A 91 14.85 4.03 0.17
CA GLU A 91 15.96 4.29 1.10
C GLU A 91 15.57 3.98 2.54
N GLY A 92 14.39 4.42 2.98
CA GLY A 92 13.86 4.13 4.31
C GLY A 92 13.76 2.62 4.56
N LEU A 93 13.27 1.87 3.57
CA LEU A 93 13.21 0.41 3.62
C LEU A 93 14.60 -0.23 3.72
N ALA A 94 15.58 0.29 2.99
CA ALA A 94 16.96 -0.19 3.07
C ALA A 94 17.57 0.07 4.45
N TYR A 95 17.37 1.26 5.03
CA TYR A 95 17.85 1.59 6.37
C TYR A 95 17.20 0.72 7.47
N VAL A 96 15.88 0.49 7.40
CA VAL A 96 15.18 -0.39 8.35
C VAL A 96 15.72 -1.82 8.26
N LYS A 97 15.94 -2.35 7.05
CA LYS A 97 16.57 -3.67 6.85
C LYS A 97 18.00 -3.73 7.37
N ALA A 98 18.72 -2.62 7.32
CA ALA A 98 20.06 -2.49 7.91
C ALA A 98 20.05 -2.25 9.44
N HIS A 99 18.90 -2.45 10.10
CA HIS A 99 18.69 -2.21 11.52
C HIS A 99 18.87 -0.74 12.00
N LEU A 100 18.86 0.23 11.08
CA LEU A 100 19.01 1.66 11.35
C LEU A 100 17.65 2.36 11.40
N LEU A 101 16.86 2.11 12.45
CA LEU A 101 15.50 2.62 12.57
C LEU A 101 15.41 4.15 12.42
N GLY A 102 16.26 4.90 13.11
CA GLY A 102 16.19 6.37 13.11
C GLY A 102 16.26 6.97 11.69
N ARG A 103 17.25 6.54 10.91
CA ARG A 103 17.42 6.96 9.50
C ARG A 103 16.29 6.44 8.61
N GLY A 104 15.84 5.21 8.85
CA GLY A 104 14.74 4.62 8.10
C GLY A 104 13.44 5.40 8.25
N ILE A 105 13.08 5.71 9.49
CA ILE A 105 11.91 6.52 9.86
C ILE A 105 12.02 7.94 9.30
N GLU A 106 13.19 8.56 9.38
CA GLU A 106 13.43 9.88 8.77
C GLU A 106 13.10 9.87 7.27
N LYS A 107 13.65 8.90 6.53
CA LYS A 107 13.37 8.76 5.09
C LYS A 107 11.92 8.45 4.77
N TYR A 108 11.26 7.63 5.60
CA TYR A 108 9.83 7.44 5.44
C TYR A 108 9.02 8.71 5.69
N HIS A 109 9.38 9.52 6.68
CA HIS A 109 8.71 10.80 6.93
C HIS A 109 8.96 11.81 5.80
N GLU A 110 10.15 11.81 5.17
CA GLU A 110 10.38 12.61 3.97
C GLU A 110 9.48 12.15 2.80
N ALA A 111 9.30 10.83 2.62
CA ALA A 111 8.41 10.29 1.59
C ALA A 111 6.93 10.61 1.87
N LEU A 112 6.53 10.57 3.15
CA LEU A 112 5.16 10.82 3.60
C LEU A 112 4.66 12.23 3.27
N LYS A 113 5.56 13.21 3.09
CA LYS A 113 5.19 14.58 2.68
C LYS A 113 4.52 14.61 1.31
N ASP A 114 5.00 13.78 0.39
CA ASP A 114 4.51 13.68 -0.99
C ASP A 114 3.49 12.52 -1.15
N LEU A 115 3.49 11.57 -0.22
CA LEU A 115 2.65 10.36 -0.20
C LEU A 115 1.86 10.20 1.12
N PRO A 116 1.04 11.18 1.53
CA PRO A 116 0.47 11.22 2.89
C PRO A 116 -0.49 10.08 3.22
N ASP A 117 -1.19 9.54 2.22
CA ASP A 117 -2.23 8.51 2.35
C ASP A 117 -1.89 7.21 1.62
N GLU A 118 -0.62 7.06 1.21
CA GLU A 118 -0.13 5.84 0.59
C GLU A 118 -0.08 4.72 1.63
N GLY A 119 -1.06 3.81 1.57
CA GLY A 119 -1.29 2.81 2.61
C GLY A 119 -0.12 1.87 2.81
N GLU A 120 0.60 1.51 1.75
CA GLU A 120 1.77 0.64 1.82
C GLU A 120 2.96 1.35 2.50
N LEU A 121 3.17 2.66 2.25
CA LEU A 121 4.17 3.44 2.97
C LEU A 121 3.82 3.54 4.46
N LEU A 122 2.55 3.82 4.78
CA LEU A 122 2.05 3.84 6.16
C LEU A 122 2.26 2.48 6.85
N PHE A 123 2.02 1.37 6.15
CA PHE A 123 2.29 0.03 6.66
C PHE A 123 3.79 -0.17 6.91
N HIS A 124 4.68 0.28 6.04
CA HIS A 124 6.12 0.18 6.27
C HIS A 124 6.58 0.98 7.50
N ILE A 125 6.04 2.18 7.71
CA ILE A 125 6.31 2.97 8.93
C ILE A 125 5.80 2.23 10.18
N GLY A 126 4.54 1.78 10.14
CA GLY A 126 3.92 1.07 11.26
C GLY A 126 4.63 -0.23 11.61
N SER A 127 4.97 -1.04 10.60
CA SER A 127 5.70 -2.31 10.77
C SER A 127 7.13 -2.10 11.24
N ALA A 128 7.81 -1.03 10.80
CA ALA A 128 9.13 -0.67 11.34
C ALA A 128 9.04 -0.35 12.85
N TYR A 129 8.12 0.51 13.28
CA TYR A 129 7.94 0.77 14.71
C TYR A 129 7.58 -0.49 15.50
N ALA A 130 6.71 -1.35 14.96
CA ALA A 130 6.34 -2.62 15.59
C ALA A 130 7.55 -3.55 15.75
N TYR A 131 8.36 -3.68 14.70
CA TYR A 131 9.55 -4.52 14.70
C TYR A 131 10.55 -4.09 15.78
N PHE A 132 10.77 -2.78 15.93
CA PHE A 132 11.65 -2.19 16.96
C PHE A 132 10.97 -1.93 18.31
N ASN A 133 9.90 -2.66 18.61
CA ASN A 133 9.26 -2.68 19.92
C ASN A 133 8.72 -1.32 20.40
N GLN A 134 8.17 -0.53 19.46
CA GLN A 134 7.47 0.74 19.74
C GLN A 134 6.01 0.63 19.30
N PRO A 135 5.19 -0.24 19.93
CA PRO A 135 3.82 -0.52 19.51
C PRO A 135 2.90 0.70 19.55
N GLU A 136 3.11 1.63 20.48
CA GLU A 136 2.32 2.86 20.62
C GLU A 136 2.47 3.76 19.40
N LYS A 137 3.68 3.83 18.83
CA LYS A 137 3.95 4.59 17.60
C LYS A 137 3.49 3.85 16.35
N ALA A 138 3.51 2.52 16.37
CA ALA A 138 3.14 1.69 15.23
C ALA A 138 1.64 1.76 14.91
N LEU A 139 0.79 1.60 15.94
CA LEU A 139 -0.66 1.43 15.78
C LEU A 139 -1.35 2.56 14.98
N PRO A 140 -1.06 3.86 15.19
CA PRO A 140 -1.67 4.92 14.37
C PRO A 140 -1.39 4.77 12.88
N PHE A 141 -0.16 4.38 12.49
CA PHE A 141 0.19 4.18 11.09
C PHE A 141 -0.48 2.94 10.51
N LEU A 142 -0.52 1.83 11.25
CA LEU A 142 -1.18 0.59 10.83
C LEU A 142 -2.69 0.79 10.64
N LYS A 143 -3.34 1.52 11.55
CA LYS A 143 -4.77 1.87 11.46
C LYS A 143 -5.11 2.77 10.29
N ARG A 144 -4.19 3.64 9.88
CA ARG A 144 -4.35 4.45 8.65
C ARG A 144 -4.07 3.61 7.41
N ALA A 145 -3.03 2.78 7.44
CA ALA A 145 -2.64 1.91 6.33
C ALA A 145 -3.79 1.00 5.89
N ARG A 146 -4.51 0.36 6.84
CA ARG A 146 -5.62 -0.55 6.52
C ARG A 146 -6.80 0.09 5.79
N LEU A 147 -6.90 1.43 5.78
CA LEU A 147 -7.96 2.14 5.06
C LEU A 147 -7.74 2.14 3.55
N THR A 148 -6.48 2.10 3.11
CA THR A 148 -6.10 2.22 1.68
C THR A 148 -5.28 1.03 1.19
N PHE A 149 -4.72 0.22 2.08
CA PHE A 149 -3.93 -0.96 1.75
C PHE A 149 -4.53 -2.22 2.39
N ASN A 150 -5.00 -3.14 1.55
CA ASN A 150 -5.62 -4.39 1.98
C ASN A 150 -4.59 -5.53 2.04
N ASP A 151 -3.78 -5.57 3.10
CA ASP A 151 -2.80 -6.63 3.31
C ASP A 151 -2.94 -7.27 4.70
N LYS A 152 -2.91 -8.60 4.73
CA LYS A 152 -2.99 -9.42 5.96
C LYS A 152 -1.93 -9.05 6.99
N ASN A 153 -0.73 -8.64 6.55
CA ASN A 153 0.41 -8.33 7.41
C ASN A 153 0.16 -7.09 8.26
N ILE A 154 -0.76 -6.20 7.86
CA ILE A 154 -1.19 -5.07 8.69
C ILE A 154 -1.85 -5.60 9.96
N TYR A 155 -2.79 -6.53 9.84
CA TYR A 155 -3.48 -7.15 10.97
C TYR A 155 -2.53 -8.00 11.82
N ILE A 156 -1.56 -8.66 11.21
CA ILE A 156 -0.49 -9.36 11.95
C ILE A 156 0.30 -8.36 12.80
N ALA A 157 0.78 -7.26 12.20
CA ALA A 157 1.54 -6.23 12.90
C ALA A 157 0.71 -5.56 14.01
N GLU A 158 -0.58 -5.26 13.78
CA GLU A 158 -1.48 -4.75 14.82
C GLU A 158 -1.63 -5.74 15.97
N GLY A 159 -1.85 -7.03 15.66
CA GLY A 159 -1.95 -8.09 16.65
C GLY A 159 -0.70 -8.18 17.53
N LEU A 160 0.49 -8.17 16.92
CA LEU A 160 1.76 -8.15 17.67
C LEU A 160 1.91 -6.87 18.52
N CYS A 161 1.46 -5.72 18.02
CA CYS A 161 1.52 -4.48 18.80
C CYS A 161 0.60 -4.56 20.03
N TYR A 162 -0.64 -5.00 19.87
CA TYR A 162 -1.57 -5.16 20.98
C TYR A 162 -1.11 -6.22 21.98
N TYR A 163 -0.55 -7.34 21.51
CA TYR A 163 0.06 -8.36 22.37
C TYR A 163 1.14 -7.76 23.27
N ARG A 164 2.03 -6.93 22.71
CA ARG A 164 3.12 -6.27 23.46
C ARG A 164 2.62 -5.23 24.45
N LEU A 165 1.49 -4.59 24.13
CA LEU A 165 0.80 -3.67 25.03
C LEU A 165 -0.03 -4.39 26.11
N GLY A 166 -0.15 -5.72 26.06
CA GLY A 166 -0.97 -6.51 26.96
C GLY A 166 -2.48 -6.46 26.65
N ASP A 167 -2.89 -5.81 25.56
CA ASP A 167 -4.27 -5.80 25.10
C ASP A 167 -4.57 -7.08 24.31
N PHE A 168 -4.71 -8.18 25.05
CA PHE A 168 -4.87 -9.50 24.46
C PHE A 168 -6.18 -9.64 23.67
N SER A 169 -7.24 -8.92 24.04
CA SER A 169 -8.50 -8.95 23.32
C SER A 169 -8.35 -8.39 21.89
N ARG A 170 -7.73 -7.22 21.75
CA ARG A 170 -7.49 -6.65 20.41
C ARG A 170 -6.42 -7.39 19.64
N SER A 171 -5.43 -7.96 20.35
CA SER A 171 -4.45 -8.85 19.73
C SER A 171 -5.11 -10.04 19.05
N GLU A 172 -5.99 -10.75 19.78
CA GLU A 172 -6.72 -11.90 19.28
C GLU A 172 -7.58 -11.54 18.07
N GLU A 173 -8.36 -10.47 18.15
CA GLU A 173 -9.20 -9.98 17.05
C GLU A 173 -8.38 -9.71 15.77
N SER A 174 -7.27 -9.00 15.89
CA SER A 174 -6.39 -8.68 14.75
C SER A 174 -5.77 -9.95 14.15
N LEU A 175 -5.26 -10.87 14.97
CA LEU A 175 -4.65 -12.11 14.49
C LEU A 175 -5.67 -13.04 13.82
N LEU A 176 -6.87 -13.17 14.40
CA LEU A 176 -7.97 -13.92 13.79
C LEU A 176 -8.43 -13.28 12.48
N THR A 177 -8.41 -11.97 12.37
CA THR A 177 -8.70 -11.27 11.10
C THR A 177 -7.69 -11.60 10.02
N ALA A 178 -6.38 -11.64 10.35
CA ALA A 178 -5.37 -12.10 9.41
C ALA A 178 -5.62 -13.56 8.95
N LEU A 179 -6.06 -14.43 9.85
CA LEU A 179 -6.40 -15.83 9.53
C LEU A 179 -7.69 -15.96 8.71
N ARG A 180 -8.68 -15.09 8.91
CA ARG A 180 -9.88 -15.04 8.05
C ARG A 180 -9.52 -14.65 6.62
N MET A 181 -8.58 -13.72 6.44
CA MET A 181 -8.09 -13.34 5.12
C MET A 181 -7.26 -14.46 4.48
N TYR A 182 -6.36 -15.07 5.26
CA TYR A 182 -5.45 -16.12 4.79
C TYR A 182 -5.39 -17.29 5.77
N PRO A 183 -6.27 -18.32 5.60
CA PRO A 183 -6.42 -19.39 6.57
C PRO A 183 -5.22 -20.29 6.77
N ARG A 184 -4.17 -20.23 5.92
CA ARG A 184 -2.98 -21.09 6.02
C ARG A 184 -1.75 -20.39 6.62
N LEU A 185 -1.89 -19.18 7.15
CA LEU A 185 -0.76 -18.49 7.79
C LEU A 185 -0.37 -19.15 9.11
N LEU A 186 0.92 -19.43 9.27
CA LEU A 186 1.44 -20.05 10.49
C LEU A 186 1.74 -19.02 11.58
N LEU A 187 2.32 -17.87 11.21
CA LEU A 187 2.76 -16.85 12.17
C LEU A 187 1.62 -16.35 13.09
N PRO A 188 0.42 -16.01 12.61
CA PRO A 188 -0.65 -15.53 13.49
C PRO A 188 -1.14 -16.62 14.46
N ARG A 189 -1.10 -17.90 14.04
CA ARG A 189 -1.43 -19.04 14.93
C ARG A 189 -0.42 -19.19 16.05
N LEU A 190 0.87 -19.01 15.75
CA LEU A 190 1.92 -19.10 16.76
C LEU A 190 1.73 -17.99 17.81
N TRP A 191 1.44 -16.76 17.37
CA TRP A 191 1.16 -15.66 18.28
C TRP A 191 -0.14 -15.85 19.07
N LEU A 192 -1.20 -16.41 18.47
CA LEU A 192 -2.41 -16.79 19.21
C LEU A 192 -2.11 -17.84 20.27
N ALA A 193 -1.34 -18.89 19.94
CA ALA A 193 -0.94 -19.90 20.91
C ALA A 193 -0.18 -19.30 22.10
N GLU A 194 0.85 -18.48 21.82
CA GLU A 194 1.64 -17.79 22.85
C GLU A 194 0.76 -16.86 23.71
N MET A 195 -0.18 -16.15 23.08
CA MET A 195 -1.15 -15.28 23.74
C MET A 195 -2.08 -16.07 24.67
N TYR A 196 -2.62 -17.19 24.18
CA TYR A 196 -3.46 -18.10 24.95
C TYR A 196 -2.73 -18.67 26.16
N LEU A 197 -1.47 -19.09 26.01
CA LEU A 197 -0.63 -19.53 27.14
C LEU A 197 -0.47 -18.45 28.20
N ARG A 198 -0.20 -17.21 27.79
CA ARG A 198 -0.08 -16.08 28.72
C ARG A 198 -1.37 -15.76 29.47
N THR A 199 -2.52 -16.01 28.85
CA THR A 199 -3.84 -15.81 29.49
C THR A 199 -4.37 -17.04 30.22
N GLY A 200 -3.59 -18.14 30.30
CA GLY A 200 -4.00 -19.37 30.95
C GLY A 200 -4.96 -20.26 30.13
N ARG A 201 -5.23 -19.90 28.88
CA ARG A 201 -6.10 -20.63 27.93
C ARG A 201 -5.34 -21.77 27.26
N ARG A 202 -4.90 -22.74 28.06
CA ARG A 202 -3.93 -23.77 27.65
C ARG A 202 -4.46 -24.69 26.55
N GLU A 203 -5.73 -25.08 26.62
CA GLU A 203 -6.37 -25.98 25.64
C GLU A 203 -6.42 -25.33 24.25
N GLU A 204 -6.83 -24.07 24.19
CA GLU A 204 -6.86 -23.29 22.94
C GLU A 204 -5.46 -23.12 22.36
N ALA A 205 -4.44 -22.92 23.20
CA ALA A 205 -3.05 -22.87 22.75
C ALA A 205 -2.62 -24.18 22.09
N ILE A 206 -2.91 -25.33 22.72
CA ILE A 206 -2.58 -26.66 22.17
C ILE A 206 -3.26 -26.86 20.81
N GLU A 207 -4.53 -26.48 20.68
CA GLU A 207 -5.25 -26.56 19.40
C GLU A 207 -4.53 -25.78 18.31
N ARG A 208 -4.18 -24.50 18.57
CA ARG A 208 -3.46 -23.66 17.60
C ARG A 208 -2.09 -24.23 17.23
N LEU A 209 -1.36 -24.80 18.19
CA LEU A 209 -0.05 -25.41 17.94
C LEU A 209 -0.15 -26.67 17.07
N LYS A 210 -1.16 -27.53 17.32
CA LYS A 210 -1.42 -28.71 16.48
C LYS A 210 -1.74 -28.31 15.04
N GLU A 211 -2.56 -27.28 14.84
CA GLU A 211 -2.85 -26.75 13.49
C GLU A 211 -1.56 -26.36 12.75
N ILE A 212 -0.59 -25.72 13.41
CA ILE A 212 0.69 -25.32 12.79
C ILE A 212 1.46 -26.54 12.29
N ILE A 213 1.50 -27.61 13.09
CA ILE A 213 2.20 -28.84 12.76
C ILE A 213 1.53 -29.52 11.56
N ASP A 214 0.20 -29.60 11.56
CA ASP A 214 -0.61 -30.27 10.54
C ASP A 214 -0.64 -29.54 9.19
N ILE A 215 -0.56 -28.20 9.19
CA ILE A 215 -0.60 -27.43 7.94
C ILE A 215 0.63 -27.78 7.08
N LYS A 216 0.37 -28.33 5.89
CA LYS A 216 1.40 -28.54 4.87
C LYS A 216 1.67 -27.23 4.13
N PRO A 217 2.86 -26.62 4.29
CA PRO A 217 3.20 -25.39 3.59
C PRO A 217 3.32 -25.65 2.09
N LYS A 218 2.87 -24.70 1.27
CA LYS A 218 3.05 -24.79 -0.19
C LYS A 218 4.52 -24.68 -0.58
N GLN A 219 5.28 -23.89 0.17
CA GLN A 219 6.71 -23.68 -0.01
C GLN A 219 7.36 -23.82 1.37
N ILE A 220 8.39 -24.65 1.45
CA ILE A 220 9.22 -24.75 2.65
C ILE A 220 10.21 -23.60 2.58
N SER A 221 10.10 -22.66 3.52
CA SER A 221 11.08 -21.62 3.78
C SER A 221 11.66 -21.81 5.17
N ASP A 222 12.82 -21.20 5.43
CA ASP A 222 13.45 -21.25 6.76
C ASP A 222 12.51 -20.74 7.84
N ASP A 223 11.76 -19.65 7.58
CA ASP A 223 10.76 -19.09 8.50
C ASP A 223 9.66 -20.12 8.86
N VAL A 224 9.19 -20.88 7.87
CA VAL A 224 8.18 -21.93 8.10
C VAL A 224 8.75 -23.04 8.98
N LEU A 225 9.99 -23.45 8.75
CA LEU A 225 10.67 -24.47 9.55
C LEU A 225 10.88 -23.99 11.00
N VAL A 226 11.27 -22.72 11.18
CA VAL A 226 11.42 -22.12 12.51
C VAL A 226 10.08 -22.11 13.24
N ILE A 227 9.00 -21.61 12.61
CA ILE A 227 7.68 -21.55 13.24
C ILE A 227 7.17 -22.94 13.63
N LYS A 228 7.36 -23.95 12.76
CA LYS A 228 6.96 -25.33 13.08
C LYS A 228 7.77 -25.90 14.26
N ARG A 229 9.09 -25.71 14.25
CA ARG A 229 9.96 -26.15 15.34
C ARG A 229 9.60 -25.46 16.67
N ASP A 230 9.30 -24.17 16.63
CA ASP A 230 8.87 -23.41 17.80
C ASP A 230 7.53 -23.93 18.32
N ALA A 231 6.59 -24.24 17.41
CA ALA A 231 5.32 -24.83 17.79
C ALA A 231 5.47 -26.22 18.44
N GLU A 232 6.33 -27.09 17.89
CA GLU A 232 6.64 -28.40 18.48
C GLU A 232 7.29 -28.27 19.87
N ARG A 233 8.22 -27.32 20.02
CA ARG A 233 8.89 -27.05 21.30
C ARG A 233 7.89 -26.57 22.36
N LEU A 234 7.03 -25.63 22.00
CA LEU A 234 5.98 -25.13 22.89
C LEU A 234 5.01 -26.24 23.26
N LEU A 235 4.54 -27.02 22.28
CA LEU A 235 3.62 -28.13 22.51
C LEU A 235 4.23 -29.16 23.48
N LYS A 236 5.49 -29.55 23.28
CA LYS A 236 6.18 -30.49 24.17
C LYS A 236 6.30 -29.94 25.60
N ARG A 237 6.64 -28.67 25.75
CA ARG A 237 6.73 -28.02 27.07
C ARG A 237 5.39 -28.07 27.80
N ILE A 238 4.31 -27.78 27.07
CA ILE A 238 2.95 -27.81 27.62
C ILE A 238 2.55 -29.23 28.00
N THR A 239 2.85 -30.25 27.20
CA THR A 239 2.46 -31.63 27.55
C THR A 239 3.26 -32.17 28.75
N CYS A 240 4.55 -31.87 28.86
CA CYS A 240 5.38 -32.35 29.97
C CYS A 240 5.06 -31.71 31.33
N GLU A 241 4.38 -30.56 31.36
CA GLU A 241 3.91 -29.93 32.61
C GLU A 241 2.58 -30.53 33.12
N ILE A 242 1.92 -31.41 32.34
CA ILE A 242 0.65 -32.05 32.69
C ILE A 242 0.86 -33.43 33.34
N ASP A 243 2.01 -34.05 33.07
CA ASP A 243 2.45 -35.35 33.64
C ASP A 243 3.17 -35.16 34.99
#